data_AF-A0A1Z9QR99-F1
#
_entry.id   AF-A0A1Z9QR99-F1
#
_cell.length_a   1.000
_cell.length_b   1.000
_cell.length_c   1.000
_cell.angle_alpha   90.00
_cell.angle_beta   90.00
_cell.angle_gamma   90.00
#
_symmetry.space_group_name_H-M   'P 1'
#
loop_
_entity.id
_entity.type
_entity.pdbx_description
1 polymer ?
#
loop_
_entity_poly.entity_id
_entity_poly.type
_entity_poly.pdbx_seq_one_letter_code
_entity_poly.pdbx_strand_id
1 'polypeptide(L)'
;MDLKLNPSASVRHQLENWNCSMNAHLVESTRVLPNELEFVVFSAAPEINPSKQSGHKLMPMTINGIGTTYFGRKNIREYVGMCEQCQSHGKLTDYETGHFFSIIFIPVIPLGRRQIVAECAACKRHRAMPLKQWQTLREETLNAGLADLGENMENAEKALKLIYDMTVFNQLAEANELAVVCAKQYENDFDVMIQLGSWYEQMGKEVETEKCFSRAIEIDPKHPHSQRIQAIQAIDSQKPQLAAQFLDSMRPGSSAYDPSLFLLFANALQEADLHEQALQEYQQLIKQAPELGADKVFRKRVKLSEKIQGTPVTMLPKAGLFG
;
A
#
# COMPACT_ATOMS: atom_id res chain seq x y z
N MET A 1 11.18 -33.57 13.92
CA MET A 1 10.29 -32.83 13.00
C MET A 1 10.59 -31.35 13.24
N ASP A 2 11.60 -30.84 12.54
CA ASP A 2 12.03 -29.45 12.65
C ASP A 2 11.11 -28.58 11.80
N LEU A 3 10.16 -27.92 12.45
CA LEU A 3 9.43 -26.79 11.87
C LEU A 3 10.40 -25.60 11.79
N LYS A 4 11.12 -25.50 10.66
CA LYS A 4 11.78 -24.26 10.25
C LYS A 4 10.68 -23.22 10.00
N LEU A 5 10.41 -22.38 10.99
CA LEU A 5 9.64 -21.16 10.79
C LEU A 5 10.41 -20.28 9.80
N ASN A 6 9.78 -19.96 8.67
CA ASN A 6 10.37 -19.13 7.63
C ASN A 6 10.44 -17.67 8.12
N PRO A 7 11.64 -17.12 8.43
CA PRO A 7 11.75 -15.80 9.05
C PRO A 7 11.33 -14.65 8.11
N SER A 8 11.34 -14.89 6.79
CA SER A 8 11.09 -13.87 5.76
C SER A 8 9.66 -13.33 5.75
N ALA A 9 8.65 -14.18 6.01
CA ALA A 9 7.25 -13.76 6.02
C ALA A 9 6.91 -12.81 7.18
N SER A 10 7.57 -12.97 8.33
CA SER A 10 7.37 -12.09 9.49
C SER A 10 7.99 -10.71 9.30
N VAL A 11 9.11 -10.62 8.55
CA VAL A 11 9.81 -9.36 8.30
C VAL A 11 9.09 -8.56 7.23
N ARG A 12 8.64 -9.20 6.12
CA ARG A 12 7.77 -8.55 5.12
C ARG A 12 6.50 -7.97 5.74
N HIS A 13 5.80 -8.73 6.58
CA HIS A 13 4.59 -8.21 7.23
C HIS A 13 4.88 -7.08 8.25
N GLN A 14 6.04 -7.10 8.93
CA GLN A 14 6.43 -6.01 9.81
C GLN A 14 6.85 -4.76 9.05
N LEU A 15 7.49 -4.90 7.89
CA LEU A 15 7.86 -3.81 6.99
C LEU A 15 6.67 -3.25 6.22
N GLU A 16 5.69 -4.07 5.84
CA GLU A 16 4.38 -3.62 5.35
C GLU A 16 3.66 -2.82 6.44
N ASN A 17 3.78 -3.16 7.72
CA ASN A 17 3.24 -2.33 8.79
C ASN A 17 4.09 -1.05 9.04
N TRP A 18 5.36 -1.02 8.62
CA TRP A 18 6.33 0.05 8.88
C TRP A 18 6.48 1.08 7.74
N ASN A 19 6.73 0.63 6.50
CA ASN A 19 6.69 1.46 5.28
C ASN A 19 5.40 2.26 5.19
N CYS A 20 4.35 1.70 5.76
CA CYS A 20 3.04 2.28 5.76
C CYS A 20 2.78 3.38 6.80
N SER A 21 3.59 3.45 7.88
CA SER A 21 3.62 4.63 8.75
C SER A 21 4.52 5.73 8.19
N MET A 22 5.54 5.36 7.40
CA MET A 22 6.50 6.30 6.80
C MET A 22 5.99 6.98 5.54
N ASN A 23 5.33 6.26 4.63
CA ASN A 23 4.75 6.85 3.43
C ASN A 23 3.68 7.91 3.79
N ALA A 24 2.96 7.75 4.91
CA ALA A 24 2.02 8.76 5.38
C ALA A 24 2.68 10.10 5.78
N HIS A 25 3.90 10.06 6.35
CA HIS A 25 4.64 11.25 6.77
C HIS A 25 5.49 11.86 5.64
N LEU A 26 6.08 11.04 4.78
CA LEU A 26 6.93 11.52 3.67
C LEU A 26 6.13 12.11 2.50
N VAL A 27 4.89 11.67 2.28
CA VAL A 27 3.99 12.21 1.23
C VAL A 27 3.61 13.68 1.48
N GLU A 28 3.69 14.19 2.72
CA GLU A 28 3.49 15.62 3.01
C GLU A 28 4.70 16.50 2.66
N SER A 29 5.90 15.93 2.55
CA SER A 29 7.17 16.66 2.35
C SER A 29 7.62 16.76 0.88
N THR A 30 7.04 15.99 -0.03
CA THR A 30 7.40 15.99 -1.46
C THR A 30 6.29 16.57 -2.32
N ARG A 31 6.05 17.89 -2.20
CA ARG A 31 5.42 18.67 -3.26
C ARG A 31 6.51 19.41 -4.02
N VAL A 32 6.52 19.20 -5.33
CA VAL A 32 7.35 19.84 -6.38
C VAL A 32 8.51 18.95 -6.86
N LEU A 33 8.28 18.19 -7.94
CA LEU A 33 9.03 18.20 -9.21
C LEU A 33 8.19 17.48 -10.30
N PRO A 34 8.03 18.03 -11.52
CA PRO A 34 7.33 17.37 -12.62
C PRO A 34 8.34 16.67 -13.56
N ASN A 35 8.28 15.35 -13.66
CA ASN A 35 8.45 14.53 -14.87
C ASN A 35 8.85 13.08 -14.54
N GLU A 36 8.25 12.19 -15.33
CA GLU A 36 8.54 10.77 -15.57
C GLU A 36 8.06 9.77 -14.51
N LEU A 37 6.98 9.07 -14.89
CA LEU A 37 6.37 7.91 -14.24
C LEU A 37 6.07 8.17 -12.76
N GLU A 38 5.10 9.06 -12.53
CA GLU A 38 4.32 9.02 -11.29
C GLU A 38 3.86 7.58 -11.14
N PHE A 39 4.39 6.91 -10.10
CA PHE A 39 3.74 5.78 -9.49
C PHE A 39 2.32 6.25 -9.30
N VAL A 40 1.41 5.79 -10.15
CA VAL A 40 0.01 6.06 -9.89
C VAL A 40 -0.26 5.16 -8.71
N VAL A 41 -0.04 5.72 -7.52
CA VAL A 41 -0.67 5.31 -6.30
C VAL A 41 -2.14 5.53 -6.62
N PHE A 42 -2.75 4.53 -7.28
CA PHE A 42 -4.16 4.47 -7.67
C PHE A 42 -4.97 4.27 -6.38
N SER A 43 -4.81 5.19 -5.43
CA SER A 43 -5.73 5.44 -4.33
C SER A 43 -6.98 6.18 -4.83
N ALA A 44 -7.03 6.51 -6.12
CA ALA A 44 -8.24 6.93 -6.78
C ALA A 44 -9.17 5.70 -6.90
N ALA A 45 -9.89 5.43 -5.82
CA ALA A 45 -11.29 5.07 -5.97
C ALA A 45 -11.86 6.00 -7.07
N PRO A 46 -12.66 5.47 -8.03
CA PRO A 46 -13.15 6.23 -9.18
C PRO A 46 -13.53 7.62 -8.71
N GLU A 47 -13.08 8.70 -9.37
CA GLU A 47 -13.31 10.07 -8.90
C GLU A 47 -14.81 10.32 -8.71
N ILE A 48 -15.31 9.99 -7.53
CA ILE A 48 -16.69 10.25 -7.15
C ILE A 48 -16.68 11.74 -6.92
N ASN A 49 -16.98 12.51 -7.97
CA ASN A 49 -16.96 13.96 -7.93
C ASN A 49 -17.73 14.44 -6.69
N PRO A 50 -17.02 14.86 -5.63
CA PRO A 50 -17.64 15.09 -4.34
C PRO A 50 -18.49 16.36 -4.37
N SER A 51 -18.27 17.23 -5.36
CA SER A 51 -18.93 18.54 -5.48
C SER A 51 -20.44 18.45 -5.76
N LYS A 52 -20.96 17.30 -6.22
CA LYS A 52 -22.42 17.07 -6.39
C LYS A 52 -23.07 16.32 -5.22
N GLN A 53 -22.33 15.94 -4.18
CA GLN A 53 -22.85 15.21 -3.00
C GLN A 53 -22.48 15.90 -1.67
N SER A 54 -22.41 17.23 -1.64
CA SER A 54 -22.02 18.03 -0.47
C SER A 54 -23.07 18.10 0.67
N GLY A 55 -24.02 17.17 0.72
CA GLY A 55 -24.72 16.89 1.97
C GLY A 55 -23.82 16.01 2.81
N HIS A 56 -23.11 16.55 3.81
CA HIS A 56 -22.41 15.77 4.83
C HIS A 56 -23.38 14.71 5.38
N LYS A 57 -23.29 13.51 4.85
CA LYS A 57 -24.24 12.45 5.17
C LYS A 57 -23.84 11.94 6.54
N LEU A 58 -24.62 12.37 7.54
CA LEU A 58 -24.42 12.02 8.93
C LEU A 58 -24.25 10.50 9.06
N MET A 59 -23.15 10.08 9.69
CA MET A 59 -22.97 8.70 10.09
C MET A 59 -24.17 8.25 10.92
N PRO A 60 -24.58 6.98 10.82
CA PRO A 60 -25.63 6.46 11.68
C PRO A 60 -25.28 6.71 13.14
N MET A 61 -26.25 7.23 13.88
CA MET A 61 -26.11 7.59 15.28
C MET A 61 -27.35 7.13 16.02
N THR A 62 -27.14 6.58 17.22
CA THR A 62 -28.22 6.22 18.14
C THR A 62 -28.01 6.92 19.47
N ILE A 63 -29.07 7.50 20.02
CA ILE A 63 -29.10 8.07 21.37
C ILE A 63 -30.08 7.21 22.18
N ASN A 64 -29.61 6.56 23.24
CA ASN A 64 -30.41 5.60 24.03
C ASN A 64 -31.07 4.50 23.19
N GLY A 65 -30.37 4.00 22.17
CA GLY A 65 -30.86 2.96 21.26
C GLY A 65 -31.91 3.43 20.25
N ILE A 66 -32.25 4.72 20.22
CA ILE A 66 -33.15 5.33 19.23
C ILE A 66 -32.30 6.10 18.21
N GLY A 67 -32.45 5.80 16.92
CA GLY A 67 -31.72 6.48 15.85
C GLY A 67 -31.53 5.60 14.62
N THR A 68 -30.45 5.80 13.87
CA THR A 68 -30.12 4.97 12.70
C THR A 68 -28.89 4.11 12.95
N THR A 69 -28.86 2.91 12.39
CA THR A 69 -27.73 1.98 12.48
C THR A 69 -27.61 1.10 11.24
N TYR A 70 -26.49 0.40 11.13
CA TYR A 70 -26.28 -0.64 10.13
C TYR A 70 -26.54 -2.03 10.70
N PHE A 71 -27.13 -2.91 9.89
CA PHE A 71 -27.43 -4.27 10.29
C PHE A 71 -27.07 -5.26 9.18
N GLY A 72 -26.37 -6.33 9.56
CA GLY A 72 -25.83 -7.35 8.65
C GLY A 72 -24.62 -6.85 7.83
N ARG A 73 -23.64 -7.72 7.61
CA ARG A 73 -22.51 -7.48 6.70
C ARG A 73 -22.48 -8.58 5.65
N LYS A 74 -22.38 -8.21 4.38
CA LYS A 74 -22.25 -9.14 3.24
C LYS A 74 -21.12 -8.67 2.34
N ASN A 75 -20.56 -9.57 1.54
CA ASN A 75 -19.49 -9.28 0.58
C ASN A 75 -18.34 -8.49 1.22
N ILE A 76 -17.87 -8.98 2.38
CA ILE A 76 -16.83 -8.31 3.15
C ILE A 76 -15.51 -8.45 2.38
N ARG A 77 -14.86 -7.32 2.13
CA ARG A 77 -13.50 -7.24 1.62
C ARG A 77 -12.65 -6.53 2.65
N GLU A 78 -11.52 -7.14 2.98
CA GLU A 78 -10.55 -6.58 3.90
C GLU A 78 -9.26 -6.32 3.12
N TYR A 79 -8.67 -5.16 3.33
CA TYR A 79 -7.42 -4.79 2.70
C TYR A 79 -6.66 -3.83 3.61
N VAL A 80 -5.40 -3.60 3.30
CA VAL A 80 -4.53 -2.72 4.06
C VAL A 80 -4.39 -1.40 3.31
N GLY A 81 -4.47 -0.28 4.02
CA GLY A 81 -4.32 1.04 3.41
C GLY A 81 -4.35 2.18 4.43
N MET A 82 -4.17 3.40 3.94
CA MET A 82 -4.20 4.62 4.75
C MET A 82 -5.64 5.14 4.90
N CYS A 83 -6.06 5.41 6.13
CA CYS A 83 -7.38 5.98 6.38
C CYS A 83 -7.41 7.48 6.05
N GLU A 84 -8.24 7.90 5.09
CA GLU A 84 -8.43 9.31 4.72
C GLU A 84 -8.84 10.24 5.88
N GLN A 85 -9.36 9.69 6.98
CA GLN A 85 -9.93 10.45 8.08
C GLN A 85 -8.97 10.66 9.26
N CYS A 86 -8.14 9.67 9.56
CA CYS A 86 -7.22 9.73 10.70
C CYS A 86 -5.76 9.54 10.29
N GLN A 87 -5.50 9.33 9.00
CA GLN A 87 -4.19 9.04 8.40
C GLN A 87 -3.48 7.81 8.99
N SER A 88 -4.11 7.09 9.92
CA SER A 88 -3.58 5.82 10.38
C SER A 88 -3.60 4.82 9.24
N HIS A 89 -2.49 4.11 9.09
CA HIS A 89 -2.44 2.98 8.21
C HIS A 89 -2.89 1.72 8.93
N GLY A 90 -3.65 0.88 8.24
CA GLY A 90 -4.03 -0.41 8.77
C GLY A 90 -5.14 -1.06 7.96
N LYS A 91 -5.87 -1.94 8.62
CA LYS A 91 -6.97 -2.68 8.02
C LYS A 91 -8.15 -1.75 7.71
N LEU A 92 -8.54 -1.74 6.43
CA LEU A 92 -9.74 -1.13 5.88
C LEU A 92 -10.71 -2.23 5.48
N THR A 93 -12.02 -1.96 5.61
CA THR A 93 -13.05 -2.96 5.29
C THR A 93 -14.16 -2.36 4.43
N ASP A 94 -14.45 -3.01 3.31
CA ASP A 94 -15.62 -2.73 2.48
C ASP A 94 -16.68 -3.80 2.72
N TYR A 95 -17.95 -3.43 2.75
CA TYR A 95 -19.05 -4.39 2.87
C TYR A 95 -20.39 -3.79 2.49
N GLU A 96 -21.32 -4.67 2.12
CA GLU A 96 -22.73 -4.33 1.96
C GLU A 96 -23.47 -4.49 3.29
N THR A 97 -24.36 -3.54 3.60
CA THR A 97 -25.16 -3.58 4.82
C THR A 97 -26.57 -3.04 4.61
N GLY A 98 -27.50 -3.41 5.49
CA GLY A 98 -28.81 -2.76 5.59
C GLY A 98 -28.73 -1.55 6.52
N HIS A 99 -29.38 -0.45 6.17
CA HIS A 99 -29.50 0.75 6.98
C HIS A 99 -30.91 0.81 7.56
N PHE A 100 -31.03 0.92 8.87
CA PHE A 100 -32.30 0.83 9.58
C PHE A 100 -32.45 1.99 10.57
N PHE A 101 -33.70 2.44 10.76
CA PHE A 101 -34.08 3.16 11.97
C PHE A 101 -34.33 2.13 13.09
N SER A 102 -33.76 2.38 14.25
CA SER A 102 -33.78 1.48 15.41
C SER A 102 -34.44 2.14 16.60
N ILE A 103 -35.14 1.33 17.40
CA ILE A 103 -35.73 1.71 18.69
C ILE A 103 -35.25 0.69 19.71
N ILE A 104 -34.58 1.14 20.78
CA ILE A 104 -33.94 0.26 21.77
C ILE A 104 -33.04 -0.78 21.09
N PHE A 105 -32.23 -0.34 20.12
CA PHE A 105 -31.31 -1.18 19.33
C PHE A 105 -31.96 -2.28 18.46
N ILE A 106 -33.30 -2.35 18.40
CA ILE A 106 -34.02 -3.26 17.52
C ILE A 106 -34.22 -2.54 16.17
N PRO A 107 -33.80 -3.12 15.04
CA PRO A 107 -34.03 -2.53 13.72
C PRO A 107 -35.52 -2.60 13.38
N VAL A 108 -36.22 -1.46 13.36
CA VAL A 108 -37.68 -1.40 13.16
C VAL A 108 -38.04 -1.03 11.73
N ILE A 109 -37.42 0.00 11.16
CA ILE A 109 -37.80 0.53 9.84
C ILE A 109 -36.60 0.43 8.89
N PRO A 110 -36.67 -0.37 7.81
CA PRO A 110 -35.61 -0.42 6.80
C PRO A 110 -35.57 0.90 6.03
N LEU A 111 -34.41 1.55 6.04
CA LEU A 111 -34.14 2.80 5.30
C LEU A 111 -33.40 2.54 3.97
N GLY A 112 -33.09 1.27 3.66
CA GLY A 112 -32.46 0.83 2.41
C GLY A 112 -31.16 0.06 2.62
N ARG A 113 -30.45 -0.22 1.53
CA ARG A 113 -29.12 -0.88 1.56
C ARG A 113 -28.01 0.12 1.25
N ARG A 114 -26.86 -0.09 1.88
CA ARG A 114 -25.65 0.75 1.71
C ARG A 114 -24.46 -0.12 1.35
N GLN A 115 -23.58 0.43 0.51
CA GLN A 115 -22.19 0.00 0.43
C GLN A 115 -21.38 0.86 1.39
N ILE A 116 -20.65 0.21 2.28
CA ILE A 116 -19.63 0.82 3.14
C ILE A 116 -18.29 0.65 2.45
N VAL A 117 -17.53 1.74 2.35
CA VAL A 117 -16.21 1.78 1.71
C VAL A 117 -15.19 2.30 2.72
N ALA A 118 -14.07 1.60 2.84
CA ALA A 118 -12.92 1.91 3.66
C ALA A 118 -13.24 2.13 5.16
N GLU A 119 -13.98 1.22 5.79
CA GLU A 119 -14.16 1.25 7.25
C GLU A 119 -12.82 1.05 7.96
N CYS A 120 -12.34 2.09 8.62
CA CYS A 120 -11.06 2.08 9.31
C CYS A 120 -11.13 1.30 10.63
N ALA A 121 -10.24 0.33 10.80
CA ALA A 121 -10.16 -0.43 12.05
C ALA A 121 -9.83 0.44 13.28
N ALA A 122 -9.07 1.52 13.12
CA ALA A 122 -8.63 2.41 14.20
C ALA A 122 -9.71 3.42 14.62
N CYS A 123 -10.23 4.23 13.68
CA CYS A 123 -11.17 5.32 14.01
C CYS A 123 -12.65 4.99 13.71
N LYS A 124 -12.94 3.84 13.10
CA LYS A 124 -14.29 3.37 12.69
C LYS A 124 -15.04 4.26 11.69
N ARG A 125 -14.41 5.34 11.20
CA ARG A 125 -14.97 6.17 10.13
C ARG A 125 -14.91 5.44 8.79
N HIS A 126 -15.87 5.74 7.92
CA HIS A 126 -16.05 5.10 6.61
C HIS A 126 -16.83 6.02 5.67
N ARG A 127 -16.81 5.72 4.37
CA ARG A 127 -17.73 6.30 3.38
C ARG A 127 -18.94 5.37 3.20
N ALA A 128 -20.12 5.94 2.94
CA ALA A 128 -21.35 5.17 2.77
C ALA A 128 -22.20 5.69 1.61
N MET A 129 -22.51 4.82 0.66
CA MET A 129 -23.34 5.16 -0.50
C MET A 129 -24.54 4.20 -0.65
N PRO A 130 -25.67 4.65 -1.22
CA PRO A 130 -26.77 3.75 -1.55
C PRO A 130 -26.28 2.59 -2.45
N LEU A 131 -26.68 1.35 -2.13
CA LEU A 131 -26.20 0.18 -2.86
C LEU A 131 -26.54 0.24 -4.35
N LYS A 132 -27.73 0.72 -4.72
CA LYS A 132 -28.13 0.90 -6.12
C LYS A 132 -27.19 1.85 -6.87
N GLN A 133 -26.78 2.95 -6.24
CA GLN A 133 -25.84 3.90 -6.85
C GLN A 133 -24.45 3.29 -7.03
N TRP A 134 -23.98 2.49 -6.06
CA TRP A 134 -22.73 1.74 -6.19
C TRP A 134 -22.77 0.73 -7.34
N GLN A 135 -23.88 0.01 -7.48
CA GLN A 135 -24.07 -0.96 -8.56
C GLN A 135 -24.07 -0.29 -9.94
N THR A 136 -24.79 0.84 -10.08
CA THR A 136 -24.78 1.63 -11.32
C THR A 136 -23.38 2.14 -11.64
N LEU A 137 -22.67 2.73 -10.67
CA LEU A 137 -21.29 3.20 -10.87
C LEU A 137 -20.38 2.05 -11.34
N ARG A 138 -20.47 0.88 -10.69
CA ARG A 138 -19.71 -0.31 -11.07
C ARG A 138 -20.02 -0.73 -12.51
N GLU A 139 -21.29 -0.86 -12.86
CA GLU A 139 -21.70 -1.28 -14.21
C GLU A 139 -21.24 -0.27 -15.27
N GLU A 140 -21.42 1.02 -15.03
CA GLU A 140 -20.97 2.07 -15.93
C GLU A 140 -19.44 2.07 -16.12
N THR A 141 -18.67 2.00 -15.03
CA THR A 141 -17.20 1.99 -15.09
C THR A 141 -16.67 0.74 -15.80
N LEU A 142 -17.18 -0.45 -15.46
CA LEU A 142 -16.72 -1.71 -16.06
C LEU A 142 -17.14 -1.82 -17.53
N ASN A 143 -18.36 -1.42 -17.89
CA ASN A 143 -18.79 -1.43 -19.29
C ASN A 143 -17.98 -0.45 -20.13
N ALA A 144 -17.70 0.75 -19.61
CA ALA A 144 -16.85 1.72 -20.29
C ALA A 144 -15.42 1.20 -20.47
N GLY A 145 -14.83 0.61 -19.43
CA GLY A 145 -13.49 0.03 -19.52
C GLY A 145 -13.40 -1.17 -20.48
N LEU A 146 -14.43 -2.02 -20.52
CA LEU A 146 -14.53 -3.12 -21.49
C LEU A 146 -14.66 -2.62 -22.93
N ALA A 147 -15.48 -1.59 -23.17
CA ALA A 147 -15.61 -0.99 -24.49
C ALA A 147 -14.30 -0.34 -24.95
N ASP A 148 -13.67 0.44 -24.07
CA ASP A 148 -12.39 1.11 -24.33
C ASP A 148 -11.25 0.11 -24.61
N LEU A 149 -11.20 -1.00 -23.87
CA LEU A 149 -10.26 -2.09 -24.15
C LEU A 149 -10.57 -2.81 -25.46
N GLY A 150 -11.86 -3.00 -25.80
CA GLY A 150 -12.26 -3.62 -27.06
C GLY A 150 -11.86 -2.80 -28.30
N GLU A 151 -11.92 -1.46 -28.19
CA GLU A 151 -11.45 -0.54 -29.22
C GLU A 151 -9.92 -0.44 -29.28
N ASN A 152 -9.25 -0.69 -28.16
CA ASN A 152 -7.81 -0.51 -28.00
C ASN A 152 -7.11 -1.78 -27.47
N MET A 153 -7.38 -2.95 -28.06
CA MET A 153 -6.86 -4.24 -27.56
C MET A 153 -5.33 -4.32 -27.52
N GLU A 154 -4.63 -3.49 -28.28
CA GLU A 154 -3.17 -3.42 -28.30
C GLU A 154 -2.61 -2.45 -27.23
N ASN A 155 -3.45 -1.63 -26.59
CA ASN A 155 -3.02 -0.69 -25.56
C ASN A 155 -3.03 -1.32 -24.16
N ALA A 156 -1.84 -1.62 -23.64
CA ALA A 156 -1.67 -2.24 -22.34
C ALA A 156 -2.17 -1.39 -21.15
N GLU A 157 -2.09 -0.06 -21.26
CA GLU A 157 -2.55 0.87 -20.23
C GLU A 157 -4.06 0.70 -19.98
N LYS A 158 -4.83 0.48 -21.05
CA LYS A 158 -6.28 0.25 -20.96
C LYS A 158 -6.61 -1.07 -20.26
N ALA A 159 -5.84 -2.12 -20.56
CA ALA A 159 -5.99 -3.42 -19.90
C ALA A 159 -5.66 -3.32 -18.41
N LEU A 160 -4.54 -2.69 -18.06
CA LEU A 160 -4.12 -2.47 -16.67
C LEU A 160 -5.15 -1.64 -15.91
N LYS A 161 -5.63 -0.54 -16.49
CA LYS A 161 -6.69 0.27 -15.89
C LYS A 161 -7.94 -0.56 -15.58
N LEU A 162 -8.38 -1.40 -16.51
CA LEU A 162 -9.55 -2.26 -16.30
C LEU A 162 -9.33 -3.31 -15.19
N ILE A 163 -8.12 -3.88 -15.09
CA ILE A 163 -7.74 -4.79 -13.98
C ILE A 163 -7.89 -4.06 -12.63
N TYR A 164 -7.42 -2.81 -12.54
CA TYR A 164 -7.56 -2.01 -11.32
C TYR A 164 -9.03 -1.65 -11.02
N ASP A 165 -9.81 -1.24 -12.02
CA ASP A 165 -11.24 -0.95 -11.86
C ASP A 165 -12.00 -2.18 -11.35
N MET A 166 -11.76 -3.36 -11.94
CA MET A 166 -12.30 -4.64 -11.47
C MET A 166 -11.88 -4.93 -10.02
N THR A 167 -10.62 -4.66 -9.68
CA THR A 167 -10.11 -4.81 -8.32
C THR A 167 -10.82 -3.90 -7.33
N VAL A 168 -11.07 -2.63 -7.66
CA VAL A 168 -11.82 -1.70 -6.82
C VAL A 168 -13.23 -2.22 -6.54
N PHE A 169 -13.91 -2.76 -7.56
CA PHE A 169 -15.26 -3.32 -7.42
C PHE A 169 -15.32 -4.78 -6.94
N ASN A 170 -14.21 -5.31 -6.42
CA ASN A 170 -14.10 -6.67 -5.88
C ASN A 170 -14.49 -7.77 -6.92
N GLN A 171 -14.18 -7.54 -8.20
CA GLN A 171 -14.26 -8.52 -9.30
C GLN A 171 -12.88 -9.18 -9.48
N LEU A 172 -12.38 -9.83 -8.43
CA LEU A 172 -10.98 -10.30 -8.37
C LEU A 172 -10.72 -11.50 -9.30
N ALA A 173 -11.74 -12.30 -9.60
CA ALA A 173 -11.61 -13.43 -10.50
C ALA A 173 -11.41 -12.94 -11.95
N GLU A 174 -12.27 -12.04 -12.38
CA GLU A 174 -12.25 -11.41 -13.70
C GLU A 174 -10.98 -10.57 -13.89
N ALA A 175 -10.59 -9.80 -12.86
CA ALA A 175 -9.34 -9.04 -12.87
C ALA A 175 -8.14 -9.96 -13.08
N ASN A 176 -8.12 -11.12 -12.43
CA ASN A 176 -7.05 -12.09 -12.58
C ASN A 176 -7.03 -12.74 -13.97
N GLU A 177 -8.19 -13.10 -14.52
CA GLU A 177 -8.26 -13.65 -15.88
C GLU A 177 -7.69 -12.66 -16.89
N LEU A 178 -8.08 -11.38 -16.78
CA LEU A 178 -7.55 -10.31 -17.62
C LEU A 178 -6.04 -10.10 -17.38
N ALA A 179 -5.56 -10.14 -16.14
CA ALA A 179 -4.14 -10.04 -15.81
C ALA A 179 -3.31 -11.17 -16.43
N VAL A 180 -3.82 -12.40 -16.48
CA VAL A 180 -3.15 -13.54 -17.13
C VAL A 180 -3.06 -13.34 -18.64
N VAL A 181 -4.11 -12.82 -19.27
CA VAL A 181 -4.09 -12.50 -20.72
C VAL A 181 -3.11 -11.37 -20.99
N CYS A 182 -3.18 -10.29 -20.21
CA CYS A 182 -2.30 -9.12 -20.30
C CYS A 182 -0.82 -9.52 -20.14
N ALA A 183 -0.49 -10.35 -19.15
CA ALA A 183 0.88 -10.83 -18.93
C ALA A 183 1.45 -11.58 -20.14
N LYS A 184 0.63 -12.36 -20.85
CA LYS A 184 1.05 -13.09 -22.05
C LYS A 184 1.18 -12.19 -23.26
N GLN A 185 0.23 -11.27 -23.46
CA GLN A 185 0.21 -10.38 -24.62
C GLN A 185 1.37 -9.37 -24.58
N TYR A 186 1.74 -8.92 -23.39
CA TYR A 186 2.74 -7.88 -23.17
C TYR A 186 3.97 -8.40 -22.44
N GLU A 187 4.36 -9.66 -22.66
CA GLU A 187 5.49 -10.33 -21.97
C GLU A 187 6.86 -9.64 -22.14
N ASN A 188 6.98 -8.73 -23.10
CA ASN A 188 8.20 -7.97 -23.42
C ASN A 188 8.09 -6.48 -23.05
N ASP A 189 6.97 -6.06 -22.45
CA ASP A 189 6.76 -4.69 -22.01
C ASP A 189 7.17 -4.56 -20.54
N PHE A 190 8.15 -3.70 -20.29
CA PHE A 190 8.73 -3.50 -18.97
C PHE A 190 7.69 -2.97 -17.96
N ASP A 191 6.97 -1.90 -18.33
CA ASP A 191 6.05 -1.21 -17.44
C ASP A 191 4.86 -2.10 -17.10
N VAL A 192 4.39 -2.89 -18.07
CA VAL A 192 3.31 -3.86 -17.83
C VAL A 192 3.75 -4.95 -16.85
N MET A 193 4.96 -5.49 -16.99
CA MET A 193 5.48 -6.49 -16.06
C MET A 193 5.62 -5.95 -14.64
N ILE A 194 6.10 -4.71 -14.47
CA ILE A 194 6.21 -4.06 -13.15
C ILE A 194 4.82 -3.86 -12.53
N GLN A 195 3.85 -3.35 -13.30
CA GLN A 195 2.51 -3.09 -12.80
C GLN A 195 1.75 -4.38 -12.46
N LEU A 196 1.81 -5.41 -13.31
CA LEU A 196 1.22 -6.71 -13.01
C LEU A 196 1.89 -7.38 -11.83
N GLY A 197 3.22 -7.32 -11.71
CA GLY A 197 3.95 -7.87 -10.57
C GLY A 197 3.51 -7.23 -9.24
N SER A 198 3.38 -5.90 -9.22
CA SER A 198 2.88 -5.14 -8.07
C SER A 198 1.43 -5.48 -7.73
N TRP A 199 0.57 -5.63 -8.75
CA TRP A 199 -0.81 -6.06 -8.55
C TRP A 199 -0.90 -7.49 -7.99
N TYR A 200 -0.13 -8.44 -8.53
CA TYR A 200 -0.06 -9.81 -8.02
C TYR A 200 0.45 -9.86 -6.58
N GLU A 201 1.41 -9.01 -6.22
CA GLU A 201 1.93 -8.90 -4.85
C GLU A 201 0.82 -8.46 -3.89
N GLN A 202 0.05 -7.43 -4.27
CA GLN A 202 -1.10 -6.97 -3.49
C GLN A 202 -2.17 -8.07 -3.32
N MET A 203 -2.32 -8.95 -4.32
CA MET A 203 -3.25 -10.08 -4.27
C MET A 203 -2.69 -11.31 -3.51
N GLY A 204 -1.45 -11.25 -3.01
CA GLY A 204 -0.79 -12.36 -2.32
C GLY A 204 -0.40 -13.52 -3.24
N LYS A 205 -0.20 -13.27 -4.54
CA LYS A 205 0.11 -14.26 -5.57
C LYS A 205 1.60 -14.32 -5.86
N GLU A 206 2.35 -14.87 -4.90
CA GLU A 206 3.82 -14.85 -4.90
C GLU A 206 4.47 -15.41 -6.18
N VAL A 207 3.92 -16.51 -6.74
CA VAL A 207 4.46 -17.17 -7.94
C VAL A 207 4.33 -16.29 -9.18
N GLU A 208 3.17 -15.65 -9.36
CA GLU A 208 2.92 -14.74 -10.46
C GLU A 208 3.72 -13.43 -10.30
N THR A 209 3.84 -12.91 -9.07
CA THR A 209 4.69 -11.77 -8.74
C THR A 209 6.15 -12.02 -9.16
N GLU A 210 6.72 -13.16 -8.75
CA GLU A 210 8.10 -13.50 -9.09
C GLU A 210 8.30 -13.58 -10.61
N LYS A 211 7.37 -14.22 -11.34
CA LYS A 211 7.44 -14.32 -12.80
C LYS A 211 7.46 -12.95 -13.47
N CYS A 212 6.54 -12.06 -13.10
CA CYS A 212 6.45 -10.71 -13.68
C CYS A 212 7.72 -9.89 -13.37
N PHE A 213 8.19 -9.92 -12.12
CA PHE A 213 9.38 -9.18 -11.73
C PHE A 213 10.67 -9.73 -12.32
N SER A 214 10.84 -11.06 -12.39
CA SER A 214 11.96 -11.68 -13.12
C SER A 214 11.96 -11.24 -14.58
N ARG A 215 10.79 -11.19 -15.22
CA ARG A 215 10.69 -10.75 -16.61
C ARG A 215 11.06 -9.28 -16.79
N ALA A 216 10.59 -8.40 -15.91
CA ALA A 216 10.98 -6.98 -15.93
C ALA A 216 12.51 -6.80 -15.78
N ILE A 217 13.13 -7.54 -14.86
CA ILE A 217 14.59 -7.54 -14.67
C ILE A 217 15.32 -8.03 -15.92
N GLU A 218 14.80 -9.04 -16.63
CA GLU A 218 15.39 -9.54 -17.88
C GLU A 218 15.34 -8.49 -19.01
N ILE A 219 14.26 -7.72 -19.09
CA ILE A 219 14.06 -6.69 -20.13
C ILE A 219 15.02 -5.52 -19.92
N ASP A 220 15.07 -4.96 -18.71
CA ASP A 220 16.01 -3.90 -18.36
C ASP A 220 16.58 -4.09 -16.94
N PRO A 221 17.75 -4.75 -16.80
CA PRO A 221 18.36 -5.00 -15.50
C PRO A 221 18.87 -3.74 -14.79
N LYS A 222 19.08 -2.63 -15.51
CA LYS A 222 19.65 -1.39 -14.96
C LYS A 222 18.58 -0.35 -14.66
N HIS A 223 17.33 -0.59 -15.04
CA HIS A 223 16.22 0.25 -14.68
C HIS A 223 16.11 0.39 -13.15
N PRO A 224 15.84 1.59 -12.59
CA PRO A 224 15.71 1.78 -11.15
C PRO A 224 14.72 0.82 -10.47
N HIS A 225 13.57 0.55 -11.11
CA HIS A 225 12.61 -0.45 -10.62
C HIS A 225 13.18 -1.87 -10.57
N SER A 226 13.92 -2.30 -11.59
CA SER A 226 14.59 -3.62 -11.59
C SER A 226 15.62 -3.72 -10.47
N GLN A 227 16.45 -2.68 -10.30
CA GLN A 227 17.45 -2.64 -9.24
C GLN A 227 16.80 -2.64 -7.86
N ARG A 228 15.68 -1.94 -7.68
CA ARG A 228 14.87 -1.99 -6.45
C ARG A 228 14.38 -3.40 -6.16
N ILE A 229 13.81 -4.09 -7.15
CA ILE A 229 13.34 -5.48 -7.01
C ILE A 229 14.50 -6.39 -6.63
N GLN A 230 15.63 -6.29 -7.34
CA GLN A 230 16.83 -7.08 -7.07
C GLN A 230 17.39 -6.82 -5.66
N ALA A 231 17.36 -5.56 -5.20
CA ALA A 231 17.77 -5.20 -3.85
C ALA A 231 16.87 -5.85 -2.79
N ILE A 232 15.54 -5.79 -2.97
CA ILE A 232 14.57 -6.42 -2.06
C ILE A 232 14.77 -7.94 -2.05
N GLN A 233 14.91 -8.58 -3.23
CA GLN A 233 15.20 -10.02 -3.33
C GLN A 233 16.51 -10.40 -2.62
N ALA A 234 17.55 -9.57 -2.73
CA ALA A 234 18.81 -9.78 -2.03
C ALA A 234 18.68 -9.62 -0.50
N ILE A 235 17.87 -8.65 -0.04
CA ILE A 235 17.55 -8.46 1.39
C ILE A 235 16.80 -9.67 1.93
N ASP A 236 15.74 -10.12 1.26
CA ASP A 236 14.96 -11.29 1.65
C ASP A 236 15.80 -12.57 1.66
N SER A 237 16.80 -12.64 0.78
CA SER A 237 17.79 -13.73 0.72
C SER A 237 18.93 -13.59 1.74
N GLN A 238 18.86 -12.64 2.68
CA GLN A 238 19.88 -12.35 3.70
C GLN A 238 21.27 -12.02 3.10
N LYS A 239 21.30 -11.33 1.96
CA LYS A 239 22.53 -10.88 1.26
C LYS A 239 22.60 -9.35 1.17
N PRO A 240 22.69 -8.62 2.29
CA PRO A 240 22.61 -7.16 2.27
C PRO A 240 23.78 -6.51 1.51
N GLN A 241 24.97 -7.12 1.43
CA GLN A 241 26.07 -6.55 0.64
C GLN A 241 25.78 -6.55 -0.86
N LEU A 242 25.05 -7.57 -1.35
CA LEU A 242 24.59 -7.60 -2.74
C LEU A 242 23.49 -6.56 -2.95
N ALA A 243 22.57 -6.43 -2.01
CA ALA A 243 21.53 -5.39 -2.05
C ALA A 243 22.16 -3.98 -2.16
N ALA A 244 23.24 -3.71 -1.42
CA ALA A 244 23.97 -2.45 -1.49
C ALA A 244 24.43 -2.09 -2.91
N GLN A 245 24.83 -3.08 -3.72
CA GLN A 245 25.29 -2.86 -5.10
C GLN A 245 24.13 -2.40 -6.00
N PHE A 246 22.95 -2.98 -5.82
CA PHE A 246 21.76 -2.57 -6.56
C PHE A 246 21.24 -1.20 -6.12
N LEU A 247 21.42 -0.84 -4.85
CA LEU A 247 20.96 0.44 -4.30
C LEU A 247 21.87 1.64 -4.59
N ASP A 248 23.08 1.43 -5.12
CA ASP A 248 24.10 2.47 -5.28
C ASP A 248 23.64 3.64 -6.18
N SER A 249 22.93 3.34 -7.26
CA SER A 249 22.35 4.33 -8.20
C SER A 249 21.13 5.09 -7.65
N MET A 250 20.52 4.60 -6.57
CA MET A 250 19.28 5.12 -5.98
C MET A 250 19.53 5.89 -4.68
N ARG A 251 20.78 6.21 -4.36
CA ARG A 251 21.18 6.96 -3.16
C ARG A 251 20.61 8.40 -3.14
N PRO A 252 20.63 9.10 -1.97
CA PRO A 252 20.16 10.48 -1.88
C PRO A 252 20.76 11.37 -2.97
N GLY A 253 19.90 12.14 -3.66
CA GLY A 253 20.25 12.93 -4.84
C GLY A 253 19.82 12.30 -6.17
N SER A 254 19.49 10.99 -6.17
CA SER A 254 18.82 10.32 -7.29
C SER A 254 17.32 10.62 -7.29
N SER A 255 16.70 10.70 -8.48
CA SER A 255 15.24 10.78 -8.62
C SER A 255 14.53 9.53 -8.13
N ALA A 256 15.23 8.39 -8.08
CA ALA A 256 14.72 7.11 -7.62
C ALA A 256 14.97 6.85 -6.12
N TYR A 257 15.39 7.86 -5.35
CA TYR A 257 15.63 7.71 -3.92
C TYR A 257 14.33 7.50 -3.13
N ASP A 258 14.23 6.37 -2.43
CA ASP A 258 13.10 6.02 -1.56
C ASP A 258 13.60 5.76 -0.12
N PRO A 259 13.34 6.67 0.86
CA PRO A 259 13.76 6.49 2.24
C PRO A 259 13.26 5.18 2.88
N SER A 260 12.07 4.71 2.50
CA SER A 260 11.49 3.47 3.03
C SER A 260 12.31 2.24 2.61
N LEU A 261 12.83 2.24 1.38
CA LEU A 261 13.72 1.19 0.88
C LEU A 261 15.07 1.19 1.63
N PHE A 262 15.64 2.37 1.89
CA PHE A 262 16.91 2.47 2.64
C PHE A 262 16.74 2.14 4.12
N LEU A 263 15.58 2.37 4.71
CA LEU A 263 15.27 1.90 6.05
C LEU A 263 15.19 0.37 6.12
N LEU A 264 14.50 -0.24 5.16
CA LEU A 264 14.49 -1.69 4.99
C LEU A 264 15.93 -2.23 4.88
N PHE A 265 16.74 -1.62 4.03
CA PHE A 265 18.14 -1.99 3.87
C PHE A 265 18.97 -1.86 5.16
N ALA A 266 18.84 -0.74 5.90
CA ALA A 266 19.53 -0.54 7.17
C ALA A 266 19.16 -1.60 8.22
N ASN A 267 17.88 -2.00 8.26
CA ASN A 267 17.42 -3.07 9.13
C ASN A 267 18.02 -4.43 8.73
N ALA A 268 18.10 -4.72 7.43
CA ALA A 268 18.73 -5.95 6.92
C ALA A 268 20.23 -6.02 7.24
N LEU A 269 20.95 -4.89 7.14
CA LEU A 269 22.34 -4.77 7.59
C LEU A 269 22.47 -5.06 9.10
N GLN A 270 21.58 -4.48 9.90
CA GLN A 270 21.55 -4.71 11.35
C GLN A 270 21.29 -6.18 11.69
N GLU A 271 20.38 -6.85 10.99
CA GLU A 271 20.05 -8.27 11.19
C GLU A 271 21.17 -9.23 10.74
N ALA A 272 22.06 -8.78 9.86
CA ALA A 272 23.27 -9.48 9.45
C ALA A 272 24.50 -9.15 10.32
N ASP A 273 24.31 -8.54 11.50
CA ASP A 273 25.35 -8.07 12.44
C ASP A 273 26.30 -6.99 11.85
N LEU A 274 25.95 -6.34 10.75
CA LEU A 274 26.73 -5.28 10.10
C LEU A 274 26.38 -3.90 10.68
N HIS A 275 26.48 -3.77 12.00
CA HIS A 275 25.98 -2.61 12.74
C HIS A 275 26.63 -1.28 12.33
N GLU A 276 27.90 -1.28 11.94
CA GLU A 276 28.59 -0.07 11.46
C GLU A 276 27.93 0.48 10.19
N GLN A 277 27.71 -0.38 9.18
CA GLN A 277 27.06 0.01 7.93
C GLN A 277 25.61 0.42 8.19
N ALA A 278 24.90 -0.31 9.05
CA ALA A 278 23.53 0.06 9.43
C ALA A 278 23.45 1.46 10.06
N LEU A 279 24.41 1.84 10.92
CA LEU A 279 24.47 3.19 11.49
C LEU A 279 24.74 4.26 10.43
N GLN A 280 25.57 3.98 9.44
CA GLN A 280 25.79 4.92 8.32
C GLN A 280 24.48 5.17 7.55
N GLU A 281 23.72 4.11 7.27
CA GLU A 281 22.42 4.22 6.60
C GLU A 281 21.40 4.98 7.44
N TYR A 282 21.29 4.66 8.73
CA TYR A 282 20.43 5.41 9.65
C TYR A 282 20.83 6.89 9.73
N GLN A 283 22.11 7.22 9.63
CA GLN A 283 22.57 8.61 9.60
C GLN A 283 22.05 9.36 8.38
N GLN A 284 22.13 8.72 7.21
CA GLN A 284 21.64 9.32 5.97
C GLN A 284 20.12 9.50 6.03
N LEU A 285 19.39 8.51 6.55
CA LEU A 285 17.95 8.61 6.75
C LEU A 285 17.56 9.78 7.64
N ILE A 286 18.21 9.98 8.80
CA ILE A 286 17.93 11.12 9.69
C ILE A 286 18.27 12.46 9.01
N LYS A 287 19.31 12.52 8.18
CA LYS A 287 19.67 13.74 7.43
C LYS A 287 18.60 14.13 6.41
N GLN A 288 18.02 13.15 5.72
CA GLN A 288 17.00 13.37 4.70
C GLN A 288 15.60 13.57 5.30
N ALA A 289 15.29 12.86 6.39
CA ALA A 289 13.99 12.84 7.06
C ALA A 289 14.20 12.91 8.59
N PRO A 290 14.45 14.11 9.17
CA PRO A 290 14.72 14.27 10.59
C PRO A 290 13.61 13.75 11.51
N GLU A 291 12.37 13.70 11.05
CA GLU A 291 11.20 13.18 11.75
C GLU A 291 11.34 11.69 12.12
N LEU A 292 12.10 10.90 11.34
CA LEU A 292 12.42 9.51 11.69
C LEU A 292 13.17 9.40 13.01
N GLY A 293 13.98 10.41 13.34
CA GLY A 293 14.71 10.49 14.60
C GLY A 293 13.81 10.60 15.83
N ALA A 294 12.53 10.96 15.66
CA ALA A 294 11.53 10.99 16.73
C ALA A 294 10.78 9.65 16.88
N ASP A 295 10.73 8.81 15.83
CA ASP A 295 9.99 7.55 15.88
C ASP A 295 10.58 6.57 16.91
N LYS A 296 9.71 6.01 17.75
CA LYS A 296 10.12 5.19 18.90
C LYS A 296 10.82 3.91 18.48
N VAL A 297 10.35 3.26 17.41
CA VAL A 297 10.89 1.96 16.97
C VAL A 297 12.18 2.18 16.17
N PHE A 298 12.26 3.23 15.36
CA PHE A 298 13.48 3.65 14.68
C PHE A 298 14.59 3.92 15.70
N ARG A 299 14.31 4.72 16.72
CA ARG A 299 15.26 5.02 17.80
C ARG A 299 15.72 3.78 18.55
N LYS A 300 14.84 2.79 18.75
CA LYS A 300 15.18 1.51 19.38
C LYS A 300 16.18 0.73 18.51
N ARG A 301 15.97 0.68 17.19
CA ARG A 301 16.88 0.04 16.23
C ARG A 301 18.25 0.73 16.21
N VAL A 302 18.29 2.06 16.10
CA VAL A 302 19.56 2.82 16.10
C VAL A 302 20.36 2.59 17.39
N LYS A 303 19.73 2.71 18.57
CA LYS A 303 20.38 2.48 19.87
C LYS A 303 20.94 1.07 20.03
N LEU A 304 20.30 0.06 19.42
CA LEU A 304 20.80 -1.30 19.44
C LEU A 304 22.15 -1.40 18.72
N SER A 305 22.25 -0.84 17.50
CA SER A 305 23.51 -0.80 16.77
C SER A 305 24.57 0.04 17.49
N GLU A 306 24.22 1.22 18.03
CA GLU A 306 25.15 2.07 18.80
C GLU A 306 25.74 1.32 20.01
N LYS A 307 24.90 0.58 20.74
CA LYS A 307 25.31 -0.20 21.90
C LYS A 307 26.29 -1.30 21.52
N ILE A 308 26.05 -2.02 20.42
CA ILE A 308 26.91 -3.12 19.97
C ILE A 308 28.25 -2.58 19.46
N GLN A 309 28.24 -1.43 18.80
CA GLN A 309 29.46 -0.75 18.33
C GLN A 309 30.20 0.02 19.44
N GLY A 310 29.63 0.11 20.65
CA GLY A 310 30.24 0.84 21.76
C GLY A 310 30.34 2.35 21.54
N THR A 311 29.48 2.93 20.70
CA THR A 311 29.54 4.36 20.38
C THR A 311 29.04 5.20 21.57
N PRO A 312 29.86 6.09 22.15
CA PRO A 312 29.48 6.84 23.35
C PRO A 312 28.52 8.00 23.06
N VAL A 313 28.49 8.48 21.82
CA VAL A 313 27.65 9.60 21.38
C VAL A 313 26.55 9.05 20.49
N THR A 314 25.30 9.29 20.89
CA THR A 314 24.14 8.91 20.06
C THR A 314 23.96 9.89 18.91
N MET A 315 23.66 9.37 17.72
CA MET A 315 23.33 10.16 16.53
C MET A 315 21.88 10.65 16.54
N LEU A 316 21.05 10.11 17.42
CA LEU A 316 19.63 10.44 17.51
C LEU A 316 19.44 11.85 18.09
N PRO A 317 18.47 12.63 17.56
CA PRO A 317 18.12 13.89 18.19
C PRO A 317 17.63 13.65 19.63
N LYS A 318 17.88 14.63 20.50
CA LYS A 318 17.31 14.63 21.85
C LYS A 318 15.79 14.53 21.72
N ALA A 319 15.17 13.61 22.46
CA ALA A 319 13.72 13.60 22.52
C ALA A 319 13.26 14.95 23.07
N GLY A 320 12.46 15.68 22.29
CA GLY A 320 11.73 16.82 22.83
C GLY A 320 10.90 16.33 24.02
N LEU A 321 10.81 17.13 25.08
CA LEU A 321 10.09 16.78 26.30
C LEU A 321 8.56 16.57 26.08
N PHE A 322 8.06 16.83 24.88
CA PHE A 322 6.65 16.90 24.51
C PHE A 322 6.30 16.13 23.23
N GLY A 323 7.17 15.20 22.79
CA GLY A 323 6.94 14.31 21.64
C GLY A 323 6.75 12.86 22.05
#